data_AF-A0A5C8EEU5-F1
#
_entry.id   AF-A0A5C8EEU5-F1
#
_cell.length_a   1.000
_cell.length_b   1.000
_cell.length_c   1.000
_cell.angle_alpha   90.00
_cell.angle_beta   90.00
_cell.angle_gamma   90.00
#
_symmetry.space_group_name_H-M   'P 1'
#
loop_
_entity.id
_entity.type
_entity.pdbx_description
1 polymer ?
#
loop_
_entity_poly.entity_id
_entity_poly.type
_entity_poly.pdbx_seq_one_letter_code
_entity_poly.pdbx_strand_id
1 'polypeptide(L)'
;MEGGETFKRAVIEFSNSIDRVLEKANKKLSDVNFFVPHQANLRIIQAVAKRIGLPIEKVSVTLNKFGNSSSTSIGLALTDALDNNKIKEGDLVLFTAFGGGFTWGSTLMIW
;
A
#
# COMPACT_ATOMS: atom_id res chain seq x y z
N MET A 1 -19.05 -0.91 12.25
CA MET A 1 -17.68 -0.36 12.14
C MET A 1 -17.80 1.16 12.10
N GLU A 2 -17.14 1.89 13.00
CA GLU A 2 -17.12 3.35 12.95
C GLU A 2 -16.17 3.82 11.84
N GLY A 3 -16.72 4.08 10.66
CA GLY A 3 -15.95 4.30 9.44
C GLY A 3 -15.03 5.53 9.47
N GLY A 4 -15.43 6.61 10.15
CA GLY A 4 -14.67 7.88 10.20
C GLY A 4 -13.38 7.80 11.01
N GLU A 5 -13.47 7.27 12.24
CA GLU A 5 -12.31 7.01 13.12
C GLU A 5 -11.34 6.01 12.47
N THR A 6 -11.89 4.90 11.96
CA THR A 6 -11.10 3.87 11.27
C THR A 6 -10.33 4.43 10.08
N PHE A 7 -10.97 5.31 9.29
CA PHE A 7 -10.34 5.98 8.15
C PHE A 7 -9.14 6.83 8.56
N LYS A 8 -9.32 7.74 9.54
CA LYS A 8 -8.26 8.64 9.98
C LYS A 8 -7.06 7.86 10.53
N ARG A 9 -7.36 6.85 11.36
CA ARG A 9 -6.33 6.00 11.95
C ARG A 9 -5.57 5.21 10.88
N ALA A 10 -6.28 4.61 9.92
CA ALA A 10 -5.65 3.89 8.82
C ALA A 10 -4.68 4.76 8.03
N VAL A 11 -5.06 6.01 7.69
CA VAL A 11 -4.17 6.93 6.95
C VAL A 11 -2.91 7.27 7.75
N ILE A 12 -3.05 7.55 9.06
CA ILE A 12 -1.92 7.89 9.93
C ILE A 12 -0.98 6.70 10.10
N GLU A 13 -1.52 5.54 10.48
CA GLU A 13 -0.71 4.36 10.75
C GLU A 13 -0.04 3.80 9.48
N PHE A 14 -0.68 3.90 8.31
CA PHE A 14 -0.06 3.56 7.03
C PHE A 14 1.17 4.41 6.77
N SER A 15 1.00 5.73 6.80
CA SER A 15 2.12 6.62 6.50
C SER A 15 3.27 6.44 7.49
N ASN A 16 2.97 6.36 8.79
CA ASN A 16 4.00 6.13 9.81
C ASN A 16 4.71 4.77 9.63
N SER A 17 3.97 3.72 9.25
CA SER A 17 4.53 2.39 8.98
C SER A 17 5.43 2.39 7.75
N ILE A 18 5.06 3.13 6.71
CA ILE A 18 5.85 3.32 5.49
C ILE A 18 7.16 4.06 5.82
N ASP A 19 7.09 5.16 6.55
CA ASP A 19 8.26 5.93 6.94
C ASP A 19 9.26 5.07 7.73
N ARG A 20 8.75 4.29 8.70
CA ARG A 20 9.57 3.37 9.51
C ARG A 20 10.23 2.27 8.69
N VAL A 21 9.55 1.68 7.70
CA VAL A 21 10.16 0.60 6.90
C VAL A 21 11.21 1.15 5.94
N LEU A 22 10.98 2.34 5.38
CA LEU A 22 11.97 3.05 4.56
C LEU A 22 13.23 3.39 5.37
N GLU A 23 13.06 3.94 6.57
CA GLU A 23 14.16 4.24 7.48
C GLU A 23 14.95 2.98 7.85
N LYS A 24 14.27 1.90 8.26
CA LYS A 24 14.91 0.62 8.59
C LYS A 24 15.69 0.01 7.42
N ALA A 25 15.21 0.19 6.20
CA ALA A 25 15.86 -0.31 4.99
C ALA A 25 16.93 0.66 4.44
N ASN A 26 17.13 1.82 5.07
CA ASN A 26 17.96 2.92 4.55
C ASN A 26 17.60 3.27 3.09
N LYS A 27 16.30 3.38 2.81
CA LYS A 27 15.73 3.73 1.50
C LYS A 27 14.95 5.03 1.57
N LYS A 28 14.87 5.72 0.44
CA LYS A 28 14.00 6.88 0.26
C LYS A 28 12.75 6.45 -0.50
N LEU A 29 11.67 7.22 -0.33
CA LEU A 29 10.46 7.00 -1.13
C LEU A 29 10.73 7.11 -2.65
N SER A 30 11.71 7.93 -3.05
CA SER A 30 12.16 8.05 -4.44
C SER A 30 12.71 6.74 -5.02
N ASP A 31 13.18 5.83 -4.17
CA ASP A 31 13.69 4.52 -4.58
C ASP A 31 12.55 3.53 -4.84
N VAL A 32 11.32 3.83 -4.42
CA VAL A 32 10.16 2.95 -4.61
C VAL A 32 9.65 3.02 -6.05
N ASN A 33 9.70 1.87 -6.72
CA ASN A 33 9.22 1.70 -8.09
C ASN A 33 7.69 1.59 -8.12
N PHE A 34 7.12 0.81 -7.18
CA PHE A 34 5.68 0.55 -7.14
C PHE A 34 5.17 0.32 -5.71
N PHE A 35 3.91 0.68 -5.47
CA PHE A 35 3.25 0.54 -4.17
C PHE A 35 2.00 -0.33 -4.29
N VAL A 36 1.94 -1.41 -3.52
CA VAL A 36 0.83 -2.36 -3.46
C VAL A 36 0.19 -2.31 -2.06
N PRO A 37 -0.74 -1.37 -1.81
CA PRO A 37 -1.47 -1.30 -0.55
C PRO A 37 -2.56 -2.36 -0.42
N HIS A 38 -2.98 -2.62 0.82
CA HIS A 38 -4.23 -3.31 1.09
C HIS A 38 -5.42 -2.54 0.49
N GLN A 39 -6.25 -3.25 -0.26
CA GLN A 39 -7.38 -2.74 -1.01
C GLN A 39 -8.62 -2.55 -0.11
N ALA A 40 -8.54 -1.69 0.91
CA ALA A 40 -9.65 -1.45 1.84
C ALA A 40 -10.71 -0.48 1.29
N ASN A 41 -10.24 0.67 0.80
CA ASN A 41 -11.08 1.77 0.34
C ASN A 41 -10.23 2.73 -0.50
N LEU A 42 -10.76 3.18 -1.64
CA LEU A 42 -10.02 4.02 -2.59
C LEU A 42 -9.59 5.34 -1.95
N ARG A 43 -10.42 5.93 -1.08
CA ARG A 43 -10.11 7.17 -0.39
C ARG A 43 -8.94 7.02 0.58
N ILE A 44 -8.79 5.86 1.22
CA ILE A 44 -7.64 5.59 2.11
C ILE A 44 -6.37 5.49 1.26
N ILE A 45 -6.40 4.71 0.18
CA ILE A 45 -5.27 4.52 -0.73
C ILE A 45 -4.79 5.87 -1.27
N GLN A 46 -5.71 6.69 -1.77
CA GLN A 46 -5.39 8.02 -2.30
C GLN A 46 -4.86 8.97 -1.21
N ALA A 47 -5.46 8.95 -0.02
CA ALA A 47 -5.01 9.79 1.10
C ALA A 47 -3.59 9.42 1.55
N VAL A 48 -3.26 8.13 1.60
CA VAL A 48 -1.93 7.65 1.96
C VAL A 48 -0.92 7.99 0.88
N ALA A 49 -1.22 7.72 -0.40
CA ALA A 49 -0.36 8.08 -1.52
C ALA A 49 -0.04 9.59 -1.54
N LYS A 50 -1.08 10.42 -1.38
CA LYS A 50 -0.93 11.87 -1.28
C LYS A 50 -0.08 12.28 -0.07
N ARG A 51 -0.28 11.66 1.09
CA ARG A 51 0.42 12.00 2.33
C ARG A 51 1.91 11.68 2.26
N ILE A 52 2.28 10.56 1.65
CA ILE A 52 3.69 10.19 1.47
C ILE A 52 4.32 10.91 0.26
N GLY A 53 3.52 11.45 -0.65
CA GLY A 53 4.01 12.13 -1.85
C GLY A 53 4.32 11.18 -3.01
N LEU A 54 3.70 10.00 -3.04
CA LEU A 54 3.82 9.04 -4.13
C LEU A 54 2.69 9.28 -5.15
N PRO A 55 3.01 9.40 -6.45
CA PRO A 55 1.99 9.69 -7.43
C PRO A 55 1.15 8.44 -7.72
N ILE A 56 -0.14 8.63 -8.01
CA ILE A 56 -1.14 7.55 -8.00
C ILE A 56 -0.87 6.48 -9.07
N GLU A 57 -0.19 6.83 -10.15
CA GLU A 57 0.22 5.91 -11.21
C GLU A 57 1.25 4.85 -10.76
N LYS A 58 1.94 5.10 -9.64
CA LYS A 58 2.82 4.13 -8.97
C LYS A 58 2.10 3.28 -7.92
N VAL A 59 0.78 3.37 -7.83
CA VAL A 59 -0.02 2.70 -6.79
C VAL A 59 -0.98 1.69 -7.42
N SER A 60 -0.96 0.46 -6.91
CA SER A 60 -1.94 -0.56 -7.29
C SER A 60 -3.33 -0.22 -6.75
N VAL A 61 -4.31 -0.16 -7.66
CA VAL A 61 -5.72 0.06 -7.36
C VAL A 61 -6.53 -0.99 -8.10
N THR A 62 -6.98 -2.01 -7.37
CA THR A 62 -7.77 -3.13 -7.91
C THR A 62 -9.12 -3.30 -7.21
N LEU A 63 -9.48 -2.35 -6.33
CA LEU A 63 -10.79 -2.30 -5.67
C LEU A 63 -11.98 -2.43 -6.63
N ASN A 64 -11.89 -1.86 -7.84
CA ASN A 64 -12.93 -1.95 -8.86
C ASN A 64 -13.05 -3.35 -9.48
N LYS A 65 -12.00 -4.19 -9.38
CA LYS A 65 -11.98 -5.56 -9.88
C LYS A 65 -12.34 -6.58 -8.80
N PHE A 66 -11.78 -6.43 -7.60
CA PHE A 66 -11.82 -7.46 -6.55
C PHE A 66 -12.43 -7.00 -5.21
N GLY A 67 -12.76 -5.71 -5.08
CA GLY A 67 -13.21 -5.15 -3.80
C GLY A 67 -12.18 -5.31 -2.67
N ASN A 68 -12.66 -5.25 -1.43
CA ASN A 68 -11.85 -5.57 -0.26
C ASN A 68 -11.95 -7.06 0.07
N SER A 69 -10.86 -7.79 -0.19
CA SER A 69 -10.75 -9.22 0.08
C SER A 69 -9.89 -9.54 1.32
N SER A 70 -9.83 -8.61 2.30
CA SER A 70 -9.07 -8.79 3.55
C SER A 70 -7.58 -9.09 3.30
N SER A 71 -7.05 -10.20 3.84
CA SER A 71 -5.64 -10.60 3.72
C SER A 71 -5.21 -10.91 2.28
N THR A 72 -6.13 -11.33 1.40
CA THR A 72 -5.79 -11.65 0.01
C THR A 72 -5.70 -10.42 -0.89
N SER A 73 -6.18 -9.25 -0.42
CA SER A 73 -6.19 -8.01 -1.20
C SER A 73 -4.82 -7.61 -1.76
N ILE A 74 -3.74 -7.79 -0.99
CA ILE A 74 -2.38 -7.47 -1.46
C ILE A 74 -1.93 -8.45 -2.54
N GLY A 75 -2.19 -9.75 -2.35
CA GLY A 75 -1.82 -10.79 -3.33
C GLY A 75 -2.50 -10.55 -4.68
N LEU A 76 -3.83 -10.31 -4.66
CA LEU A 76 -4.58 -10.02 -5.88
C LEU A 76 -4.10 -8.73 -6.57
N ALA A 77 -3.79 -7.69 -5.81
CA ALA A 77 -3.28 -6.41 -6.33
C ALA A 77 -1.85 -6.52 -6.88
N LEU A 78 -1.03 -7.40 -6.31
CA LEU A 78 0.32 -7.72 -6.79
C LEU A 78 0.25 -8.50 -8.10
N THR A 79 -0.54 -9.57 -8.15
CA THR A 79 -0.72 -10.37 -9.38
C THR A 79 -1.24 -9.51 -10.53
N ASP A 80 -2.24 -8.67 -10.31
CA ASP A 80 -2.74 -7.75 -11.35
C ASP A 80 -1.65 -6.79 -11.84
N ALA A 81 -0.80 -6.28 -10.94
CA ALA A 81 0.29 -5.39 -11.32
C ALA A 81 1.37 -6.11 -12.16
N LEU A 82 1.67 -7.37 -11.84
CA LEU A 82 2.61 -8.21 -12.58
C LEU A 82 2.09 -8.54 -13.98
N ASP A 83 0.83 -9.00 -14.07
CA ASP A 83 0.19 -9.32 -15.34
C ASP A 83 0.10 -8.10 -16.28
N ASN A 84 0.03 -6.89 -15.71
CA ASN A 84 0.02 -5.63 -16.44
C ASN A 84 1.41 -4.98 -16.60
N ASN A 85 2.50 -5.72 -16.35
CA ASN A 85 3.90 -5.26 -16.50
C ASN A 85 4.22 -3.96 -15.75
N LYS A 86 3.57 -3.73 -14.61
CA LYS A 86 3.81 -2.56 -13.74
C LYS A 86 4.99 -2.75 -12.80
N ILE A 87 5.35 -4.00 -12.51
CA ILE A 87 6.46 -4.41 -11.66
C ILE A 87 7.37 -5.31 -12.50
N LYS A 88 8.69 -5.12 -12.39
CA LYS A 88 9.74 -5.87 -13.06
C LYS A 88 10.76 -6.39 -12.05
N GLU A 89 11.55 -7.37 -12.47
CA GLU A 89 12.71 -7.83 -11.69
C GLU A 89 13.67 -6.66 -11.41
N GLY A 90 14.13 -6.57 -10.17
CA GLY A 90 14.92 -5.48 -9.60
C GLY A 90 14.11 -4.31 -9.04
N ASP A 91 12.80 -4.23 -9.25
CA ASP A 91 11.98 -3.12 -8.73
C ASP A 91 11.84 -3.20 -7.21
N LEU A 92 12.00 -2.05 -6.53
CA LEU A 92 11.68 -1.95 -5.11
C LEU A 92 10.17 -1.71 -4.93
N VAL A 93 9.47 -2.73 -4.43
CA VAL A 93 8.03 -2.73 -4.20
C VAL A 93 7.71 -2.50 -2.72
N LEU A 94 6.87 -1.50 -2.46
CA LEU A 94 6.33 -1.20 -1.14
C LEU A 94 4.99 -1.90 -0.94
N PHE A 95 4.80 -2.52 0.22
CA PHE A 95 3.53 -3.13 0.63
C PHE A 95 3.08 -2.53 1.96
N THR A 96 1.78 -2.35 2.16
CA THR A 96 1.23 -1.88 3.44
C THR A 96 -0.18 -2.41 3.67
N ALA A 97 -0.47 -2.92 4.86
CA ALA A 97 -1.77 -3.46 5.26
C ALA A 97 -2.24 -2.92 6.62
N PHE A 98 -3.56 -2.87 6.80
CA PHE A 98 -4.24 -2.57 8.07
C PHE A 98 -5.48 -3.44 8.19
N GLY A 99 -5.82 -3.82 9.42
CA GLY A 99 -6.98 -4.64 9.73
C GLY A 99 -7.51 -4.37 11.13
N GLY A 100 -8.69 -4.93 11.41
CA GLY A 100 -9.30 -4.89 12.73
C GLY A 100 -8.41 -5.53 13.80
N GLY A 101 -8.33 -4.91 14.97
CA GLY A 101 -7.41 -5.30 16.04
C GLY A 101 -7.01 -4.14 16.96
N PHE A 102 -6.48 -3.01 16.51
CA PHE A 102 -5.97 -2.70 15.17
C PHE A 102 -4.59 -3.31 14.94
N THR A 103 -4.37 -3.81 13.73
CA THR A 103 -3.06 -4.32 13.29
C THR A 103 -2.67 -3.65 11.98
N TRP A 104 -1.39 -3.33 11.82
CA TRP A 104 -0.86 -2.78 10.58
C TRP A 104 0.59 -3.19 10.39
N GLY A 105 1.07 -3.09 9.16
CA GLY A 105 2.46 -3.35 8.84
C GLY A 105 2.80 -2.96 7.41
N SER A 106 4.08 -2.66 7.20
CA SER A 106 4.66 -2.34 5.90
C SER A 106 5.90 -3.18 5.67
N THR A 107 6.14 -3.55 4.43
CA THR A 107 7.38 -4.23 4.01
C THR A 107 7.87 -3.66 2.68
N LEU A 108 9.17 -3.76 2.45
CA LEU A 108 9.82 -3.47 1.18
C LEU A 108 10.38 -4.78 0.65
N MET A 109 10.23 -5.00 -0.65
CA MET A 109 10.75 -6.17 -1.35
C MET A 109 11.42 -5.71 -2.63
N ILE A 110 12.62 -6.23 -2.91
CA ILE A 110 13.16 -6.18 -4.26
C ILE A 110 12.50 -7.35 -4.99
N TRP A 111 11.65 -7.04 -5.96
CA TRP A 111 11.00 -8.02 -6.81
C TRP A 111 12.02 -8.64 -7.76
#